data_AF-A0A0J7ISZ7-F1
#
_entry.id   AF-A0A0J7ISZ7-F1
#
_cell.length_a   1.000
_cell.length_b   1.000
_cell.length_c   1.000
_cell.angle_alpha   90.00
_cell.angle_beta   90.00
_cell.angle_gamma   90.00
#
_symmetry.space_group_name_H-M   'P 1'
#
loop_
_entity.id
_entity.type
_entity.pdbx_description
1 polymer ?
#
loop_
_entity_poly.entity_id
_entity_poly.type
_entity_poly.pdbx_seq_one_letter_code
_entity_poly.pdbx_strand_id
1 'polypeptide(L)'
;MKRYNLLIVLLLLIFNVTTAQKKNSPAADLSILGETKSKIEKTVPLVIQHLQTIATKEGDNNIVTNGKTALGKEYGVMESEWFLYRNNMKNCILNNSSKKAKKCMQYHTSMFRGTMINYNNYITNLTKKNGYLGVEGDTKFDFKPAEISTKLGEAYFNANNAAARMKGTQKTEFLDQTMAEDNNLTPYNQLAQ
;
A
#
# COMPACT_ATOMS: atom_id res chain seq x y z
N MET A 1 -16.23 13.19 33.76
CA MET A 1 -15.66 12.52 32.57
C MET A 1 -15.29 11.09 32.93
N LYS A 2 -15.96 10.10 32.34
CA LYS A 2 -15.83 8.68 32.70
C LYS A 2 -14.47 8.12 32.23
N ARG A 3 -13.62 7.70 33.18
CA ARG A 3 -12.26 7.15 32.98
C ARG A 3 -12.22 5.66 32.57
N TYR A 4 -13.26 5.14 31.91
CA TYR A 4 -13.46 3.70 31.70
C TYR A 4 -13.41 3.21 30.24
N ASN A 5 -12.66 3.86 29.34
CA ASN A 5 -12.59 3.42 27.94
C ASN A 5 -11.22 2.91 27.47
N LEU A 6 -10.11 3.26 28.12
CA LEU A 6 -8.79 2.83 27.63
C LEU A 6 -8.52 1.34 27.91
N LEU A 7 -8.90 0.88 29.10
CA LEU A 7 -8.63 -0.48 29.57
C LEU A 7 -9.50 -1.53 28.86
N ILE A 8 -10.75 -1.17 28.54
CA ILE A 8 -11.67 -2.02 27.76
C ILE A 8 -11.20 -2.14 26.31
N VAL A 9 -10.74 -1.04 25.69
CA VAL A 9 -10.14 -1.06 24.33
C VAL A 9 -8.86 -1.90 24.31
N LEU A 10 -8.00 -1.78 25.32
CA LEU A 10 -6.81 -2.62 25.46
C LEU A 10 -7.15 -4.10 25.67
N LEU A 11 -8.14 -4.42 26.51
CA LEU A 11 -8.59 -5.78 26.73
C LEU A 11 -9.17 -6.39 25.44
N LEU A 12 -9.99 -5.64 24.69
CA LEU A 12 -10.51 -6.08 23.38
C LEU A 12 -9.39 -6.35 22.37
N LEU A 13 -8.36 -5.51 22.34
CA LEU A 13 -7.15 -5.74 21.53
C LEU A 13 -6.43 -7.04 21.93
N ILE A 14 -6.24 -7.29 23.23
CA ILE A 14 -5.53 -8.49 23.74
C ILE A 14 -6.33 -9.77 23.48
N PHE A 15 -7.66 -9.75 23.63
CA PHE A 15 -8.53 -10.92 23.34
C PHE A 15 -8.59 -11.27 21.85
N ASN A 16 -8.55 -10.27 20.96
CA ASN A 16 -8.51 -10.50 19.50
C ASN A 16 -7.15 -11.06 19.04
N VAL A 17 -6.03 -10.67 19.67
CA VAL A 17 -4.70 -11.16 19.31
C VAL A 17 -4.48 -12.60 19.78
N THR A 18 -4.93 -12.95 20.99
CA THR A 18 -4.71 -14.27 21.60
C THR A 18 -5.56 -15.39 20.98
N THR A 19 -6.80 -15.09 20.56
CA THR A 19 -7.68 -16.07 19.88
C THR A 19 -7.28 -16.35 18.42
N ALA A 20 -6.49 -15.46 17.82
CA ALA A 20 -6.01 -15.55 16.44
C ALA A 20 -4.73 -16.38 16.28
N GLN A 21 -3.93 -16.64 17.32
CA GLN A 21 -2.66 -17.36 17.21
C GLN A 21 -2.80 -18.88 17.35
N LYS A 22 -2.31 -19.62 16.36
CA LYS A 22 -2.03 -21.06 16.51
C LYS A 22 -0.66 -21.17 17.16
N LYS A 23 -0.44 -22.19 17.99
CA LYS A 23 0.91 -22.69 18.21
C LYS A 23 1.52 -22.97 16.81
N ASN A 24 2.59 -22.25 16.44
CA ASN A 24 3.30 -22.33 15.15
C ASN A 24 2.62 -21.69 13.92
N SER A 25 1.75 -20.68 14.05
CA SER A 25 1.34 -19.84 12.90
C SER A 25 1.73 -18.38 13.12
N PRO A 26 2.37 -17.71 12.14
CA PRO A 26 2.69 -16.29 12.25
C PRO A 26 1.45 -15.46 12.56
N ALA A 27 1.60 -14.41 13.37
CA ALA A 27 0.55 -13.42 13.52
C ALA A 27 0.28 -12.74 12.18
N ALA A 28 -0.95 -12.27 11.96
CA ALA A 28 -1.26 -11.44 10.81
C ALA A 28 -0.59 -10.06 11.02
N ASP A 29 0.58 -9.87 10.42
CA ASP A 29 1.28 -8.59 10.45
C ASP A 29 0.66 -7.65 9.41
N LEU A 30 -0.25 -6.79 9.86
CA LEU A 30 -0.89 -5.78 9.02
C LEU A 30 -0.07 -4.47 8.93
N SER A 31 1.07 -4.36 9.63
CA SER A 31 1.93 -3.16 9.56
C SER A 31 2.51 -2.95 8.15
N ILE A 32 2.59 -4.01 7.34
CA ILE A 32 2.98 -3.95 5.93
C ILE A 32 2.08 -3.03 5.09
N LEU A 33 0.83 -2.79 5.50
CA LEU A 33 -0.05 -1.84 4.83
C LEU A 33 0.51 -0.41 4.93
N GLY A 34 0.94 -0.02 6.13
CA GLY A 34 1.59 1.27 6.38
C GLY A 34 2.97 1.37 5.73
N GLU A 35 3.78 0.29 5.74
CA GLU A 35 5.07 0.26 5.04
C GLU A 35 4.87 0.43 3.53
N THR A 36 3.92 -0.29 2.94
CA THR A 36 3.60 -0.20 1.50
C THR A 36 3.16 1.20 1.13
N LYS A 37 2.20 1.77 1.89
CA LYS A 37 1.75 3.16 1.75
C LYS A 37 2.95 4.10 1.73
N SER A 38 3.80 4.05 2.75
CA SER A 38 4.97 4.92 2.88
C SER A 38 5.93 4.80 1.68
N LYS A 39 6.17 3.57 1.20
CA LYS A 39 7.03 3.32 0.03
C LYS A 39 6.46 3.90 -1.25
N ILE A 40 5.15 3.81 -1.47
CA ILE A 40 4.48 4.46 -2.61
C ILE A 40 4.57 5.98 -2.49
N GLU A 41 4.18 6.56 -1.34
CA GLU A 41 4.12 8.01 -1.15
C GLU A 41 5.48 8.69 -1.30
N LYS A 42 6.56 8.07 -0.80
CA LYS A 42 7.93 8.58 -0.91
C LYS A 42 8.41 8.73 -2.35
N THR A 43 7.80 8.03 -3.32
CA THR A 43 8.17 8.18 -4.74
C THR A 43 7.82 9.57 -5.28
N VAL A 44 6.70 10.16 -4.84
CA VAL A 44 6.19 11.44 -5.37
C VAL A 44 7.17 12.61 -5.17
N PRO A 45 7.61 12.95 -3.93
CA PRO A 45 8.53 14.06 -3.73
C PRO A 45 9.88 13.82 -4.40
N LEU A 46 10.35 12.57 -4.48
CA LEU A 46 11.60 12.23 -5.17
C LEU A 46 11.54 12.49 -6.68
N VAL A 47 10.42 12.13 -7.33
CA VAL A 47 10.22 12.42 -8.75
C VAL A 47 10.11 13.93 -8.98
N ILE A 48 9.39 14.65 -8.12
CA ILE A 48 9.25 16.11 -8.25
C ILE A 48 10.59 16.83 -8.09
N GLN A 49 11.40 16.43 -7.11
CA GLN A 49 12.74 16.96 -6.93
C GLN A 49 13.62 16.71 -8.17
N HIS A 50 13.50 15.53 -8.79
CA HIS A 50 14.19 15.23 -10.04
C HIS A 50 13.73 16.16 -11.18
N LEU A 51 12.42 16.36 -11.34
CA LEU A 51 11.86 17.28 -12.34
C LEU A 51 12.30 18.74 -12.13
N GLN A 52 12.37 19.20 -10.87
CA GLN A 52 12.86 20.55 -10.52
C GLN A 52 14.34 20.74 -10.87
N THR A 53 15.15 19.69 -10.64
CA THR A 53 16.57 19.68 -11.01
C THR A 53 16.74 19.85 -12.51
N ILE A 54 15.95 19.12 -13.30
CA ILE A 54 15.93 19.24 -14.76
C ILE A 54 15.47 20.64 -15.18
N ALA A 55 14.34 21.12 -14.67
CA ALA A 55 13.79 22.42 -15.05
C ALA A 55 14.77 23.56 -14.80
N THR A 56 15.53 23.49 -13.69
CA THR A 56 16.59 24.46 -13.38
C THR A 56 17.73 24.38 -14.39
N LYS A 57 18.16 23.17 -14.77
CA LYS A 57 19.24 22.95 -15.74
C LYS A 57 18.85 23.44 -17.14
N GLU A 58 17.63 23.14 -17.57
CA GLU A 58 17.13 23.47 -18.92
C GLU A 58 16.53 24.89 -19.00
N GLY A 59 16.33 25.55 -17.86
CA GLY A 59 15.67 26.86 -17.81
C GLY A 59 14.18 26.83 -18.20
N ASP A 60 13.52 25.66 -18.13
CA ASP A 60 12.13 25.45 -18.52
C ASP A 60 11.26 24.88 -17.39
N ASN A 61 10.47 25.75 -16.76
CA ASN A 61 9.54 25.37 -15.70
C ASN A 61 8.35 24.52 -16.19
N ASN A 62 8.08 24.45 -17.49
CA ASN A 62 7.01 23.59 -18.02
C ASN A 62 7.31 22.10 -17.77
N ILE A 63 8.58 21.73 -17.62
CA ILE A 63 9.00 20.37 -17.26
C ILE A 63 8.38 19.94 -15.92
N VAL A 64 8.42 20.82 -14.92
CA VAL A 64 7.82 20.54 -13.60
C VAL A 64 6.30 20.50 -13.71
N THR A 65 5.68 21.46 -14.40
CA THR A 65 4.22 21.53 -14.54
C THR A 65 3.64 20.30 -15.25
N ASN A 66 4.23 19.93 -16.38
CA ASN A 66 3.79 18.77 -17.16
C ASN A 66 4.12 17.46 -16.45
N GLY A 67 5.31 17.38 -15.82
CA GLY A 67 5.74 16.23 -15.05
C GLY A 67 4.85 15.97 -13.82
N LYS A 68 4.49 17.02 -13.06
CA LYS A 68 3.52 16.92 -11.94
C LYS A 68 2.15 16.44 -12.45
N THR A 69 1.68 16.97 -13.56
CA THR A 69 0.39 16.56 -14.16
C THR A 69 0.39 15.08 -14.57
N ALA A 70 1.45 14.62 -15.23
CA ALA A 70 1.56 13.23 -15.66
C ALA A 70 1.76 12.27 -14.47
N LEU A 71 2.62 12.62 -13.52
CA LEU A 71 2.83 11.84 -12.29
C LEU A 71 1.54 11.72 -11.48
N GLY A 72 0.75 12.80 -11.37
CA GLY A 72 -0.53 12.78 -10.68
C GLY A 72 -1.53 11.79 -11.27
N LYS A 73 -1.54 11.58 -12.59
CA LYS A 73 -2.39 10.58 -13.25
C LYS A 73 -1.99 9.16 -12.86
N GLU A 74 -0.70 8.85 -12.94
CA GLU A 74 -0.16 7.52 -12.59
C GLU A 74 -0.34 7.23 -11.09
N TYR A 75 -0.13 8.24 -10.24
CA TYR A 75 -0.40 8.13 -8.81
C TYR A 75 -1.88 7.89 -8.51
N GLY A 76 -2.81 8.56 -9.22
CA GLY A 76 -4.25 8.34 -9.05
C GLY A 76 -4.69 6.92 -9.40
N VAL A 77 -4.05 6.29 -10.38
CA VAL A 77 -4.24 4.85 -10.66
C VAL A 77 -3.76 4.01 -9.49
N MET A 78 -2.58 4.31 -8.94
CA MET A 78 -2.03 3.61 -7.77
C MET A 78 -2.95 3.75 -6.53
N GLU A 79 -3.46 4.95 -6.28
CA GLU A 79 -4.41 5.25 -5.21
C GLU A 79 -5.68 4.41 -5.31
N SER A 80 -6.28 4.39 -6.50
CA SER A 80 -7.49 3.62 -6.78
C SER A 80 -7.26 2.12 -6.61
N GLU A 81 -6.19 1.60 -7.21
CA GLU A 81 -5.85 0.17 -7.14
C GLU A 81 -5.44 -0.27 -5.75
N TRP A 82 -4.81 0.60 -4.95
CA TRP A 82 -4.49 0.30 -3.56
C TRP A 82 -5.75 0.15 -2.70
N PHE A 83 -6.74 1.04 -2.88
CA PHE A 83 -8.04 0.89 -2.23
C PHE A 83 -8.73 -0.41 -2.67
N LEU A 84 -8.80 -0.65 -3.99
CA LEU A 84 -9.44 -1.84 -4.55
C LEU A 84 -8.77 -3.11 -4.06
N TYR A 85 -7.44 -3.15 -4.03
CA TYR A 85 -6.67 -4.27 -3.49
C TYR A 85 -7.11 -4.59 -2.07
N ARG A 86 -7.02 -3.63 -1.13
CA ARG A 86 -7.39 -3.87 0.27
C ARG A 86 -8.84 -4.32 0.42
N ASN A 87 -9.77 -3.66 -0.28
CA ASN A 87 -11.19 -4.02 -0.23
C ASN A 87 -11.45 -5.43 -0.80
N ASN A 88 -10.80 -5.78 -1.91
CA ASN A 88 -10.91 -7.10 -2.52
C ASN A 88 -10.32 -8.18 -1.60
N MET A 89 -9.17 -7.94 -0.97
CA MET A 89 -8.59 -8.89 -0.02
C MET A 89 -9.51 -9.12 1.19
N LYS A 90 -10.07 -8.05 1.76
CA LYS A 90 -11.11 -8.13 2.81
C LYS A 90 -12.29 -9.01 2.36
N ASN A 91 -12.86 -8.71 1.19
CA ASN A 91 -14.03 -9.42 0.66
C ASN A 91 -13.71 -10.88 0.29
N CYS A 92 -12.50 -11.16 -0.22
CA CYS A 92 -12.02 -12.52 -0.45
C CYS A 92 -12.10 -13.33 0.84
N ILE A 93 -11.65 -12.77 1.97
CA ILE A 93 -11.63 -13.47 3.27
C ILE A 93 -13.04 -13.57 3.86
N LEU A 94 -13.85 -12.52 3.77
CA LEU A 94 -15.21 -12.50 4.33
C LEU A 94 -16.14 -13.50 3.65
N ASN A 95 -16.15 -13.50 2.31
CA ASN A 95 -17.22 -14.11 1.52
C ASN A 95 -16.90 -15.51 0.98
N ASN A 96 -15.70 -16.03 1.24
CA ASN A 96 -15.27 -17.33 0.71
C ASN A 96 -14.83 -18.30 1.80
N SER A 97 -14.90 -19.60 1.48
CA SER A 97 -14.19 -20.62 2.24
C SER A 97 -12.68 -20.40 2.18
N SER A 98 -11.93 -20.83 3.19
CA SER A 98 -10.47 -20.57 3.28
C SER A 98 -9.70 -20.96 2.00
N LYS A 99 -10.06 -22.07 1.34
CA LYS A 99 -9.44 -22.49 0.08
C LYS A 99 -9.76 -21.54 -1.09
N LYS A 100 -11.03 -21.09 -1.20
CA LYS A 100 -11.47 -20.14 -2.23
C LYS A 100 -10.89 -18.74 -1.97
N ALA A 101 -10.85 -18.31 -0.71
CA ALA A 101 -10.24 -17.05 -0.29
C ALA A 101 -8.77 -16.97 -0.72
N LYS A 102 -7.99 -18.04 -0.53
CA LYS A 102 -6.57 -18.08 -0.97
C LYS A 102 -6.39 -17.84 -2.47
N LYS A 103 -7.20 -18.47 -3.31
CA LYS A 103 -7.15 -18.25 -4.78
C LYS A 103 -7.57 -16.83 -5.16
N CYS A 104 -8.64 -16.33 -4.54
CA CYS A 104 -9.11 -14.95 -4.71
C CYS A 104 -8.01 -13.93 -4.35
N MET A 105 -7.36 -14.12 -3.19
CA MET A 105 -6.27 -13.27 -2.73
C MET A 105 -5.06 -13.31 -3.68
N GLN A 106 -4.65 -14.50 -4.13
CA GLN A 106 -3.54 -14.64 -5.09
C GLN A 106 -3.81 -13.87 -6.39
N TYR A 107 -5.04 -13.93 -6.91
CA TYR A 107 -5.44 -13.17 -8.09
C TYR A 107 -5.29 -11.66 -7.86
N HIS A 108 -5.85 -11.12 -6.78
CA HIS A 108 -5.77 -9.68 -6.52
C HIS A 108 -4.36 -9.20 -6.16
N THR A 109 -3.53 -10.01 -5.50
CA THR A 109 -2.11 -9.71 -5.30
C THR A 109 -1.35 -9.63 -6.63
N SER A 110 -1.66 -10.52 -7.58
CA SER A 110 -1.04 -10.48 -8.92
C SER A 110 -1.45 -9.22 -9.70
N MET A 111 -2.73 -8.85 -9.64
CA MET A 111 -3.24 -7.64 -10.29
C MET A 111 -2.57 -6.38 -9.71
N PHE A 112 -2.56 -6.24 -8.39
CA PHE A 112 -1.94 -5.09 -7.73
C PHE A 112 -0.43 -5.02 -7.98
N ARG A 113 0.26 -6.18 -8.03
CA ARG A 113 1.67 -6.25 -8.45
C ARG A 113 1.87 -5.69 -9.86
N GLY A 114 0.98 -5.99 -10.80
CA GLY A 114 1.02 -5.44 -12.15
C GLY A 114 0.95 -3.91 -12.14
N THR A 115 0.01 -3.34 -11.39
CA THR A 115 -0.10 -1.87 -11.21
C THR A 115 1.17 -1.27 -10.63
N MET A 116 1.73 -1.87 -9.57
CA MET A 116 2.99 -1.44 -8.97
C MET A 116 4.17 -1.49 -9.94
N ILE A 117 4.24 -2.52 -10.79
CA ILE A 117 5.27 -2.61 -11.83
C ILE A 117 5.12 -1.48 -12.85
N ASN A 118 3.91 -1.21 -13.33
CA ASN A 118 3.67 -0.14 -14.29
C ASN A 118 4.05 1.23 -13.73
N TYR A 119 3.62 1.52 -12.50
CA TYR A 119 3.99 2.76 -11.81
C TYR A 119 5.50 2.86 -11.59
N ASN A 120 6.15 1.78 -11.14
CA ASN A 120 7.60 1.74 -10.95
C ASN A 120 8.35 1.99 -12.27
N ASN A 121 7.89 1.40 -13.37
CA ASN A 121 8.48 1.59 -14.69
C ASN A 121 8.33 3.05 -15.15
N TYR A 122 7.16 3.65 -14.93
CA TYR A 122 6.92 5.06 -15.23
C TYR A 122 7.92 5.96 -14.48
N ILE A 123 7.99 5.87 -13.15
CA ILE A 123 8.88 6.73 -12.35
C ILE A 123 10.35 6.46 -12.66
N THR A 124 10.74 5.20 -12.88
CA THR A 124 12.12 4.84 -13.21
C THR A 124 12.53 5.41 -14.57
N ASN A 125 11.66 5.34 -15.58
CA ASN A 125 11.94 5.90 -16.90
C ASN A 125 12.03 7.42 -16.86
N LEU A 126 11.19 8.07 -16.05
CA LEU A 126 11.20 9.51 -15.86
C LEU A 126 12.47 10.01 -15.16
N THR A 127 13.05 9.21 -14.25
CA THR A 127 14.19 9.61 -13.41
C THR A 127 15.51 8.90 -13.69
N LYS A 128 15.63 8.22 -14.83
CA LYS A 128 16.84 7.49 -15.21
C LYS A 128 17.99 8.47 -15.52
N LYS A 129 19.21 8.15 -15.11
CA LYS A 129 20.44 8.86 -15.52
C LYS A 129 20.52 8.91 -17.05
N ASN A 130 20.65 10.10 -17.61
CA ASN A 130 20.58 10.34 -19.07
C ASN A 130 19.28 9.81 -19.73
N GLY A 131 18.18 9.69 -18.96
CA GLY A 131 16.83 9.53 -19.51
C GLY A 131 16.42 10.75 -20.33
N TYR A 132 15.14 10.86 -20.71
CA TYR A 132 14.59 11.87 -21.64
C TYR A 132 15.04 13.33 -21.41
N LEU A 133 15.61 13.65 -20.25
CA LEU A 133 15.90 14.99 -19.76
C LEU A 133 17.34 15.19 -19.18
N GLY A 134 18.25 14.23 -19.38
CA GLY A 134 19.70 14.53 -19.34
C GLY A 134 20.34 14.98 -18.00
N VAL A 135 19.87 14.51 -16.83
CA VAL A 135 20.52 14.82 -15.53
C VAL A 135 21.43 13.68 -15.05
N GLU A 136 22.52 14.05 -14.37
CA GLU A 136 23.43 13.11 -13.73
C GLU A 136 22.86 12.58 -12.41
N GLY A 137 22.79 11.24 -12.29
CA GLY A 137 22.36 10.54 -11.08
C GLY A 137 21.04 9.81 -11.25
N ASP A 138 20.99 8.55 -10.84
CA ASP A 138 19.74 7.79 -10.78
C ASP A 138 18.99 8.13 -9.48
N THR A 139 17.74 8.59 -9.59
CA THR A 139 16.86 8.68 -8.42
C THR A 139 16.58 7.27 -7.92
N LYS A 140 17.03 6.96 -6.70
CA LYS A 140 16.82 5.64 -6.08
C LYS A 140 15.51 5.62 -5.31
N PHE A 141 14.64 4.67 -5.64
CA PHE A 141 13.40 4.43 -4.93
C PHE A 141 13.51 3.18 -4.06
N ASP A 142 12.99 3.23 -2.83
CA ASP A 142 12.73 2.04 -2.01
C ASP A 142 11.32 1.47 -2.30
N PHE A 143 10.94 1.48 -3.58
CA PHE A 143 9.67 0.95 -4.06
C PHE A 143 9.96 -0.29 -4.90
N LYS A 144 9.77 -1.47 -4.32
CA LYS A 144 10.10 -2.77 -4.93
C LYS A 144 8.83 -3.61 -5.10
N PRO A 145 8.14 -3.53 -6.24
CA PRO A 145 6.83 -4.18 -6.45
C PRO A 145 6.80 -5.67 -6.09
N ALA A 146 7.85 -6.42 -6.45
CA ALA A 146 7.94 -7.85 -6.16
C ALA A 146 7.97 -8.13 -4.65
N GLU A 147 8.86 -7.45 -3.91
CA GLU A 147 8.99 -7.61 -2.46
C GLU A 147 7.70 -7.20 -1.74
N ILE A 148 7.16 -6.03 -2.10
CA ILE A 148 5.93 -5.48 -1.53
C ILE A 148 4.77 -6.46 -1.74
N SER A 149 4.57 -6.94 -2.98
CA SER A 149 3.47 -7.86 -3.30
C SER A 149 3.57 -9.18 -2.55
N THR A 150 4.79 -9.72 -2.37
CA THR A 150 5.02 -10.94 -1.60
C THR A 150 4.63 -10.74 -0.14
N LYS A 151 5.15 -9.70 0.52
CA LYS A 151 4.87 -9.41 1.93
C LYS A 151 3.38 -9.14 2.17
N LEU A 152 2.73 -8.38 1.28
CA LEU A 152 1.29 -8.14 1.36
C LEU A 152 0.48 -9.44 1.21
N GLY A 153 0.85 -10.28 0.24
CA GLY A 153 0.20 -11.57 0.03
C GLY A 153 0.32 -12.49 1.25
N GLU A 154 1.50 -12.54 1.87
CA GLU A 154 1.74 -13.29 3.11
C GLU A 154 0.94 -12.74 4.29
N ALA A 155 0.89 -11.42 4.46
CA ALA A 155 0.11 -10.77 5.51
C ALA A 155 -1.39 -11.11 5.40
N TYR A 156 -1.98 -11.00 4.20
CA TYR A 156 -3.39 -11.36 4.00
C TYR A 156 -3.64 -12.87 4.09
N PHE A 157 -2.68 -13.71 3.70
CA PHE A 157 -2.78 -15.15 3.92
C PHE A 157 -2.83 -15.48 5.42
N ASN A 158 -1.99 -14.82 6.22
CA ASN A 158 -2.00 -14.95 7.68
C ASN A 158 -3.28 -14.36 8.29
N ALA A 159 -3.76 -13.22 7.78
CA ALA A 159 -5.04 -12.63 8.16
C ALA A 159 -6.22 -13.58 7.88
N ASN A 160 -6.25 -14.26 6.74
CA ASN A 160 -7.25 -15.28 6.42
C ASN A 160 -7.21 -16.46 7.42
N ASN A 161 -6.02 -16.91 7.81
CA ASN A 161 -5.88 -17.99 8.79
C ASN A 161 -6.33 -17.57 10.19
N ALA A 162 -6.07 -16.32 10.58
CA ALA A 162 -6.55 -15.72 11.83
C ALA A 162 -8.07 -15.54 11.81
N ALA A 163 -8.61 -14.95 10.75
CA ALA A 163 -10.03 -14.68 10.53
C ALA A 163 -10.89 -15.96 10.57
N ALA A 164 -10.34 -17.11 10.18
CA ALA A 164 -11.04 -18.40 10.27
C ALA A 164 -11.32 -18.87 11.71
N ARG A 165 -10.68 -18.27 12.71
CA ARG A 165 -10.85 -18.60 14.14
C ARG A 165 -11.76 -17.63 14.88
N MET A 166 -12.02 -16.48 14.28
CA MET A 166 -12.86 -15.42 14.83
C MET A 166 -14.34 -15.80 14.71
N LYS A 167 -15.14 -15.39 15.69
CA LYS A 167 -16.57 -15.70 15.75
C LYS A 167 -17.41 -14.42 15.67
N GLY A 168 -18.60 -14.52 15.08
CA GLY A 168 -19.53 -13.39 14.97
C GLY A 168 -18.90 -12.20 14.23
N THR A 169 -19.06 -10.99 14.78
CA THR A 169 -18.60 -9.74 14.17
C THR A 169 -17.08 -9.53 14.25
N GLN A 170 -16.38 -10.28 15.09
CA GLN A 170 -14.91 -10.15 15.28
C GLN A 170 -14.15 -10.27 13.95
N LYS A 171 -14.60 -11.16 13.07
CA LYS A 171 -13.99 -11.37 11.75
C LYS A 171 -14.07 -10.09 10.90
N THR A 172 -15.24 -9.46 10.89
CA THR A 172 -15.49 -8.23 10.15
C THR A 172 -14.71 -7.08 10.75
N GLU A 173 -14.79 -6.89 12.07
CA GLU A 173 -14.06 -5.84 12.80
C GLU A 173 -12.54 -5.95 12.61
N PHE A 174 -11.98 -7.16 12.65
CA PHE A 174 -10.57 -7.40 12.39
C PHE A 174 -10.16 -7.01 10.97
N LEU A 175 -10.94 -7.41 9.97
CA LEU A 175 -10.62 -7.12 8.57
C LEU A 175 -10.91 -5.66 8.19
N ASP A 176 -11.84 -4.99 8.85
CA ASP A 176 -12.10 -3.56 8.64
C ASP A 176 -10.92 -2.67 9.06
N GLN A 177 -10.04 -3.16 9.95
CA GLN A 177 -8.77 -2.48 10.26
C GLN A 177 -7.89 -2.31 9.01
N THR A 178 -7.97 -3.22 8.04
CA THR A 178 -7.24 -3.09 6.77
C THR A 178 -7.76 -1.92 5.93
N MET A 179 -8.99 -1.45 6.19
CA MET A 179 -9.66 -0.36 5.50
C MET A 179 -9.58 0.98 6.26
N ALA A 180 -8.90 1.03 7.40
CA ALA A 180 -8.71 2.26 8.16
C ALA A 180 -8.12 3.39 7.28
N GLU A 181 -8.51 4.64 7.56
CA GLU A 181 -8.08 5.82 6.81
C GLU A 181 -6.55 6.00 6.83
N ASP A 182 -5.89 5.59 7.91
CA ASP A 182 -4.42 5.61 8.03
C ASP A 182 -3.73 4.79 6.93
N ASN A 183 -4.42 3.77 6.41
CA ASN A 183 -3.93 2.94 5.31
C ASN A 183 -4.28 3.51 3.93
N ASN A 184 -5.07 4.60 3.81
CA ASN A 184 -5.28 5.26 2.54
C ASN A 184 -3.99 5.94 2.07
N LEU A 185 -3.79 6.00 0.76
CA LEU A 185 -2.74 6.83 0.19
C LEU A 185 -3.11 8.30 0.38
N THR A 186 -2.11 9.12 0.69
CA THR A 186 -2.25 10.56 0.86
C THR A 186 -2.58 11.18 -0.51
N PRO A 187 -3.56 12.10 -0.60
CA PRO A 187 -3.91 12.74 -1.86
C PRO A 187 -2.69 13.35 -2.56
N TYR A 188 -2.58 13.17 -3.88
CA TYR A 188 -1.41 13.59 -4.67
C TYR A 188 -1.03 15.05 -4.43
N ASN A 189 -2.01 15.96 -4.37
CA ASN A 189 -1.79 17.40 -4.17
C ASN A 189 -1.14 17.75 -2.82
N GLN A 190 -1.25 16.88 -1.81
CA GLN A 190 -0.60 17.07 -0.52
C GLN A 190 0.85 16.57 -0.53
N LEU A 191 1.15 15.59 -1.37
CA LEU A 191 2.51 15.06 -1.57
C LEU A 191 3.31 15.88 -2.57
N ALA A 192 2.64 16.51 -3.53
CA ALA A 192 3.24 17.13 -4.70
C ALA A 192 3.60 18.62 -4.50
N GLN A 193 4.00 19.00 -3.29
CA GLN A 193 4.42 20.38 -2.98
C GLN A 193 5.73 20.72 -3.70
#